data_AF-A0A6J7QKX3-F1
#
_entry.id   AF-A0A6J7QKX3-F1
#
_cell.length_a   1.000
_cell.length_b   1.000
_cell.length_c   1.000
_cell.angle_alpha   90.00
_cell.angle_beta   90.00
_cell.angle_gamma   90.00
#
_symmetry.space_group_name_H-M   'P 1'
#
loop_
_entity.id
_entity.type
_entity.pdbx_description
1 polymer ?
#
loop_
_entity_poly.entity_id
_entity_poly.type
_entity_poly.pdbx_seq_one_letter_code
_entity_poly.pdbx_strand_id
1 'polypeptide(L)'
;MSAPMNAPVEMHDAITYRFDGGAIGTMSGGSAHVNAHKKMHAVEVRAIGERGQILVDLERAAVWLHSDNKEHRLDLDDNAGYYHCRGPIDAVVSAARGEEFVNCSPGELGARTVEALDVAYRSAASGKLEKR
;
A
#
# COMPACT_ATOMS: atom_id res chain seq x y z
N MET A 1 12.74 -3.66 11.29
CA MET A 1 12.75 -3.18 12.69
C MET A 1 13.91 -2.27 13.05
N SER A 2 13.98 -1.07 12.45
CA SER A 2 14.93 -0.03 12.84
C SER A 2 14.22 1.17 13.49
N ALA A 3 14.73 1.62 14.63
CA ALA A 3 14.23 2.80 15.36
C ALA A 3 15.35 3.85 15.48
N PRO A 4 15.70 4.55 14.38
CA PRO A 4 16.75 5.54 14.40
C PRO A 4 16.46 6.64 15.43
N MET A 5 17.52 7.22 16.00
CA MET A 5 17.44 8.32 16.98
C MET A 5 16.62 7.99 18.24
N ASN A 6 16.57 6.72 18.65
CA ASN A 6 15.75 6.23 19.77
C ASN A 6 14.26 6.55 19.61
N ALA A 7 13.76 6.52 18.37
CA ALA A 7 12.34 6.65 18.12
C ALA A 7 11.56 5.58 18.91
N PRO A 8 10.42 5.92 19.54
CA PRO A 8 9.60 4.95 20.28
C PRO A 8 8.85 3.99 19.33
N VAL A 9 8.97 4.22 18.02
CA VAL A 9 8.33 3.45 16.95
C VAL A 9 9.34 3.18 15.85
N GLU A 10 9.06 2.16 15.05
CA GLU A 10 9.80 1.94 13.82
C GLU A 10 9.56 3.07 12.82
N MET A 11 10.64 3.53 12.19
CA MET A 11 10.58 4.58 11.17
C MET A 11 10.75 4.03 9.76
N HIS A 12 11.46 2.91 9.60
CA HIS A 12 11.78 2.31 8.32
C HIS A 12 11.81 0.79 8.46
N ASP A 13 11.12 0.10 7.54
CA ASP A 13 11.25 -1.34 7.40
C ASP A 13 11.18 -1.82 5.95
N ALA A 14 11.59 -3.06 5.76
CA ALA A 14 11.35 -3.81 4.54
C ALA A 14 11.09 -5.28 4.85
N ILE A 15 10.13 -5.86 4.13
CA ILE A 15 9.78 -7.27 4.21
C ILE A 15 9.71 -7.89 2.82
N THR A 16 9.97 -9.19 2.77
CA THR A 16 9.66 -10.04 1.62
C THR A 16 8.63 -11.07 2.05
N TYR A 17 7.70 -11.41 1.18
CA TYR A 17 6.63 -12.35 1.50
C TYR A 17 6.25 -13.17 0.28
N ARG A 18 5.62 -14.32 0.54
CA ARG A 18 5.06 -15.20 -0.48
C ARG A 18 3.58 -15.35 -0.22
N PHE A 19 2.77 -15.10 -1.24
CA PHE A 19 1.35 -15.37 -1.20
C PHE A 19 1.07 -16.88 -1.37
N ASP A 20 -0.09 -17.33 -0.91
CA ASP A 20 -0.52 -18.73 -1.06
C ASP A 20 -0.53 -19.20 -2.53
N GLY A 21 -0.84 -18.28 -3.46
CA GLY A 21 -0.79 -18.52 -4.91
C GLY A 21 0.62 -18.57 -5.51
N GLY A 22 1.67 -18.53 -4.70
CA GLY A 22 3.07 -18.62 -5.13
C GLY A 22 3.70 -17.29 -5.58
N ALA A 23 2.91 -16.22 -5.72
CA ALA A 23 3.42 -14.88 -5.98
C ALA A 23 4.39 -14.43 -4.87
N ILE A 24 5.43 -13.69 -5.25
CA ILE A 24 6.45 -13.16 -4.34
C ILE A 24 6.31 -11.64 -4.33
N GLY A 25 6.34 -11.06 -3.14
CA GLY A 25 6.20 -9.62 -2.94
C GLY A 25 7.30 -9.07 -2.06
N THR A 26 7.58 -7.79 -2.25
CA THR A 26 8.42 -6.99 -1.37
C THR A 26 7.64 -5.74 -0.98
N MET A 27 7.69 -5.38 0.30
CA MET A 27 7.16 -4.11 0.79
C MET A 27 8.26 -3.42 1.58
N SER A 28 8.53 -2.17 1.27
CA SER A 28 9.46 -1.34 2.01
C SER A 28 8.88 0.05 2.18
N GLY A 29 9.14 0.67 3.33
CA GLY A 29 8.59 1.97 3.64
C GLY A 29 9.47 2.73 4.60
N GLY A 30 9.33 4.04 4.58
CA GLY A 30 10.04 4.93 5.48
C GLY A 30 9.21 6.15 5.82
N SER A 31 9.36 6.63 7.04
CA SER A 31 8.81 7.91 7.46
C SER A 31 9.56 9.05 6.75
N ALA A 32 8.83 9.84 5.96
CA ALA A 32 9.33 11.01 5.26
C ALA A 32 8.79 12.29 5.92
N HIS A 33 9.57 12.88 6.84
CA HIS A 33 9.10 13.98 7.71
C HIS A 33 9.43 15.39 7.20
N VAL A 34 10.08 15.54 6.03
CA VAL A 34 10.68 16.83 5.60
C VAL A 34 10.01 17.51 4.39
N ASN A 35 8.70 17.35 4.17
CA ASN A 35 7.98 17.95 3.02
C ASN A 35 8.63 17.66 1.65
N ALA A 36 9.37 16.56 1.53
CA ALA A 36 9.92 16.14 0.26
C ALA A 36 8.78 15.79 -0.73
N HIS A 37 9.10 15.77 -2.03
CA HIS A 37 8.23 15.14 -3.03
C HIS A 37 6.80 15.70 -3.10
N LYS A 38 6.67 17.02 -3.33
CA LYS A 38 5.39 17.73 -3.47
C LYS A 38 4.41 17.60 -2.28
N LYS A 39 4.88 17.13 -1.12
CA LYS A 39 4.03 16.81 0.04
C LYS A 39 3.00 15.71 -0.26
N MET A 40 3.30 14.84 -1.22
CA MET A 40 2.49 13.66 -1.52
C MET A 40 3.05 12.45 -0.77
N HIS A 41 2.19 11.45 -0.55
CA HIS A 41 2.68 10.17 -0.04
C HIS A 41 3.49 9.47 -1.13
N ALA A 42 4.73 9.09 -0.81
CA ALA A 42 5.60 8.32 -1.69
C ALA A 42 5.17 6.85 -1.73
N VAL A 43 3.97 6.59 -2.25
CA VAL A 43 3.41 5.26 -2.45
C VAL A 43 3.59 4.87 -3.90
N GLU A 44 4.30 3.77 -4.10
CA GLU A 44 4.44 3.11 -5.39
C GLU A 44 3.97 1.66 -5.27
N VAL A 45 3.11 1.23 -6.19
CA VAL A 45 2.65 -0.16 -6.30
C VAL A 45 3.03 -0.66 -7.67
N ARG A 46 3.79 -1.77 -7.69
CA ARG A 46 4.14 -2.48 -8.92
C ARG A 46 3.70 -3.93 -8.83
N ALA A 47 3.19 -4.46 -9.94
CA ALA A 47 2.96 -5.88 -10.08
C ALA A 47 3.33 -6.33 -11.49
N ILE A 48 3.92 -7.52 -11.58
CA ILE A 48 4.30 -8.18 -12.83
C ILE A 48 3.68 -9.57 -12.80
N GLY A 49 2.99 -9.93 -13.86
CA GLY A 49 2.38 -11.24 -14.04
C GLY A 49 2.52 -11.74 -15.47
N GLU A 50 2.00 -12.94 -15.72
CA GLU A 50 2.06 -13.60 -17.02
C GLU A 50 1.44 -12.81 -18.19
N ARG A 51 0.45 -11.95 -17.90
CA ARG A 51 -0.29 -11.18 -18.92
C ARG A 51 0.06 -9.70 -18.95
N GLY A 52 1.06 -9.26 -18.19
CA GLY A 52 1.41 -7.84 -18.15
C GLY A 52 2.05 -7.35 -16.87
N GLN A 53 2.16 -6.04 -16.78
CA GLN A 53 2.72 -5.33 -15.64
C GLN A 53 1.99 -4.01 -15.40
N ILE A 54 1.89 -3.60 -14.14
CA ILE A 54 1.30 -2.33 -13.73
C ILE A 54 2.26 -1.58 -12.82
N LEU A 55 2.26 -0.26 -12.96
CA LEU A 55 2.85 0.71 -12.06
C LEU A 55 1.78 1.73 -11.69
N VAL A 56 1.63 1.97 -10.40
CA VAL A 56 0.89 3.09 -9.83
C VAL A 56 1.85 3.85 -8.92
N ASP A 57 2.04 5.13 -9.18
CA ASP A 57 2.94 6.01 -8.44
C ASP A 57 2.20 7.31 -8.11
N LEU A 58 1.91 7.49 -6.82
CA LEU A 58 1.14 8.66 -6.37
C LEU A 58 1.95 9.95 -6.45
N GLU A 59 3.26 9.90 -6.15
CA GLU A 59 4.11 11.09 -6.16
C GLU A 59 4.25 11.68 -7.57
N ARG A 60 4.36 10.79 -8.57
CA ARG A 60 4.49 11.18 -9.98
C ARG A 60 3.15 11.32 -10.70
N ALA A 61 2.04 11.07 -10.01
CA ALA A 61 0.71 10.97 -10.61
C ALA A 61 0.73 10.08 -11.87
N ALA A 62 1.32 8.90 -11.77
CA ALA A 62 1.56 8.02 -12.90
C ALA A 62 0.85 6.67 -12.73
N VAL A 63 0.12 6.27 -13.78
CA VAL A 63 -0.45 4.93 -13.91
C VAL A 63 -0.06 4.38 -15.27
N TRP A 64 0.79 3.37 -15.27
CA TRP A 64 1.24 2.67 -16.47
C TRP A 64 0.84 1.21 -16.40
N LEU A 65 0.14 0.74 -17.42
CA LEU A 65 -0.30 -0.64 -17.55
C LEU A 65 0.17 -1.16 -18.90
N HIS A 66 0.96 -2.23 -18.88
CA HIS A 66 1.19 -3.03 -20.07
C HIS A 66 0.36 -4.30 -19.97
N SER A 67 -0.53 -4.53 -20.91
CA SER A 67 -1.34 -5.75 -21.01
C SER A 67 -1.77 -5.99 -22.46
N ASP A 68 -1.97 -7.25 -22.84
CA ASP A 68 -2.38 -7.64 -24.20
C ASP A 68 -1.52 -7.01 -25.32
N ASN A 69 -0.19 -6.96 -25.11
CA ASN A 69 0.80 -6.32 -25.99
C ASN A 69 0.55 -4.82 -26.26
N LYS A 70 -0.19 -4.15 -25.37
CA LYS A 70 -0.47 -2.72 -25.45
C LYS A 70 0.04 -2.00 -24.23
N GLU A 71 0.47 -0.76 -24.43
CA GLU A 71 0.84 0.15 -23.36
C GLU A 71 -0.27 1.17 -23.14
N HIS A 72 -0.72 1.28 -21.89
CA HIS A 72 -1.69 2.23 -21.42
C HIS A 72 -1.00 3.14 -20.40
N ARG A 73 -0.96 4.44 -20.70
CA ARG A 73 -0.54 5.47 -19.77
C ARG A 73 -1.72 6.41 -19.58
N LEU A 74 -2.15 6.60 -18.34
CA LEU A 74 -3.22 7.54 -18.05
C LEU A 74 -2.70 8.97 -18.15
N ASP A 75 -3.49 9.84 -18.77
CA ASP A 75 -3.29 11.28 -18.74
C ASP A 75 -3.91 11.80 -17.44
N LEU A 76 -3.07 12.26 -16.52
CA LEU A 76 -3.43 12.60 -15.15
C LEU A 76 -2.91 13.99 -14.83
N ASP A 77 -3.69 14.74 -14.05
CA ASP A 77 -3.23 16.01 -13.49
C ASP A 77 -2.04 15.77 -12.55
N ASP A 78 -1.14 16.76 -12.46
CA ASP A 78 0.08 16.67 -11.65
C ASP A 78 -0.17 16.40 -10.16
N ASN A 79 -1.40 16.67 -9.68
CA ASN A 79 -1.85 16.44 -8.31
C ASN A 79 -2.77 15.21 -8.15
N ALA A 80 -2.96 14.38 -9.18
CA ALA A 80 -3.91 13.27 -9.14
C ALA A 80 -3.57 12.19 -8.09
N GLY A 81 -2.31 12.12 -7.64
CA GLY A 81 -1.90 11.23 -6.53
C GLY A 81 -2.11 11.81 -5.13
N TYR A 82 -2.71 13.01 -5.01
CA TYR A 82 -2.95 13.62 -3.72
C TYR A 82 -4.01 12.84 -2.92
N TYR A 83 -3.61 12.33 -1.75
CA TYR A 83 -4.51 11.59 -0.88
C TYR A 83 -5.41 12.55 -0.10
N HIS A 84 -6.72 12.48 -0.35
CA HIS A 84 -7.73 13.18 0.44
C HIS A 84 -8.59 12.20 1.25
N CYS A 85 -8.77 12.45 2.55
CA CYS A 85 -9.51 11.56 3.46
C CYS A 85 -11.04 11.64 3.32
N ARG A 86 -11.58 12.17 2.20
CA ARG A 86 -13.04 12.37 2.03
C ARG A 86 -13.82 11.06 1.88
N GLY A 87 -13.42 10.20 0.94
CA GLY A 87 -14.16 8.97 0.61
C GLY A 87 -14.47 8.06 1.81
N PRO A 88 -13.51 7.76 2.72
CA PRO A 88 -13.79 6.98 3.91
C PRO A 88 -14.82 7.63 4.85
N ILE A 89 -14.78 8.96 5.00
CA ILE A 89 -15.73 9.71 5.85
C ILE A 89 -17.13 9.62 5.25
N ASP A 90 -17.26 9.89 3.96
CA ASP A 90 -18.53 9.86 3.24
C ASP A 90 -19.18 8.47 3.31
N ALA A 91 -18.38 7.41 3.13
CA ALA A 91 -18.85 6.02 3.23
C ALA A 91 -19.41 5.69 4.63
N VAL A 92 -18.76 6.15 5.70
CA VAL A 92 -19.23 5.94 7.07
C VAL A 92 -20.54 6.70 7.34
N VAL A 93 -20.65 7.94 6.85
CA VAL A 93 -21.87 8.75 7.02
C VAL A 93 -23.04 8.13 6.27
N SER A 94 -22.85 7.72 5.02
CA SER A 94 -23.89 7.04 4.23
C SER A 94 -24.31 5.72 4.87
N ALA A 95 -23.35 4.91 5.35
CA ALA A 95 -23.66 3.69 6.09
C ALA A 95 -24.52 3.97 7.35
N ALA A 96 -24.17 5.00 8.14
CA ALA A 96 -24.92 5.39 9.33
C ALA A 96 -26.36 5.85 9.05
N ARG A 97 -26.61 6.38 7.84
CA ARG A 97 -27.93 6.81 7.37
C ARG A 97 -28.74 5.70 6.70
N GLY A 98 -28.14 4.52 6.49
CA GLY A 98 -28.76 3.45 5.71
C GLY A 98 -28.83 3.74 4.20
N GLU A 99 -27.96 4.62 3.71
CA GLU A 99 -27.83 4.93 2.29
C GLU A 99 -26.93 3.89 1.59
N GLU A 100 -26.95 3.87 0.26
CA GLU A 100 -26.01 3.07 -0.53
C GLU A 100 -24.58 3.60 -0.33
N PHE A 101 -23.62 2.70 -0.12
CA PHE A 101 -22.22 3.04 0.04
C PHE A 101 -21.31 1.91 -0.45
N VAL A 102 -20.07 2.26 -0.80
CA VAL A 102 -19.04 1.28 -1.15
C VAL A 102 -18.09 1.11 0.05
N ASN A 103 -18.05 -0.09 0.61
CA ASN A 103 -17.11 -0.41 1.67
C ASN A 103 -15.75 -0.83 1.08
N CYS A 104 -14.85 0.13 0.90
CA CYS A 104 -13.48 -0.13 0.42
C CYS A 104 -12.54 -0.68 1.51
N SER A 105 -12.99 -0.78 2.77
CA SER A 105 -12.16 -1.20 3.92
C SER A 105 -12.97 -2.02 4.93
N PRO A 106 -13.50 -3.20 4.56
CA PRO A 106 -14.27 -4.03 5.46
C PRO A 106 -13.42 -4.53 6.64
N GLY A 107 -14.06 -4.83 7.76
CA GLY A 107 -13.36 -5.25 8.99
C GLY A 107 -12.49 -6.50 8.80
N GLU A 108 -12.90 -7.44 7.94
CA GLU A 108 -12.08 -8.62 7.61
C GLU A 108 -10.76 -8.24 6.94
N LEU A 109 -10.76 -7.25 6.04
CA LEU A 109 -9.53 -6.76 5.42
C LEU A 109 -8.60 -6.17 6.48
N GLY A 110 -9.14 -5.38 7.42
CA GLY A 110 -8.37 -4.83 8.54
C GLY A 110 -7.77 -5.92 9.43
N ALA A 111 -8.54 -6.97 9.76
CA ALA A 111 -8.04 -8.11 10.52
C ALA A 111 -6.88 -8.83 9.80
N ARG A 112 -7.03 -9.07 8.49
CA ARG A 112 -5.96 -9.68 7.65
C ARG A 112 -4.70 -8.82 7.60
N THR A 113 -4.83 -7.49 7.60
CA THR A 113 -3.68 -6.59 7.69
C THR A 113 -2.94 -6.77 9.02
N VAL A 114 -3.65 -6.88 10.14
CA VAL A 114 -3.03 -7.11 11.46
C VAL A 114 -2.30 -8.46 11.50
N GLU A 115 -2.91 -9.52 10.99
CA GLU A 115 -2.27 -10.85 10.91
C GLU A 115 -1.00 -10.81 10.05
N ALA A 116 -1.01 -10.10 8.92
CA ALA A 116 0.16 -9.95 8.06
C ALA A 116 1.30 -9.22 8.78
N LEU A 117 0.99 -8.18 9.56
CA LEU A 117 1.97 -7.46 10.37
C LEU A 117 2.53 -8.33 11.50
N ASP A 118 1.68 -9.11 12.18
CA ASP A 118 2.14 -10.06 13.21
C ASP A 118 3.16 -11.07 12.65
N VAL A 119 2.86 -11.67 11.50
CA VAL A 119 3.78 -12.61 10.82
C VAL A 119 5.10 -11.90 10.47
N ALA A 120 5.03 -10.68 9.93
CA ALA A 120 6.20 -9.89 9.59
C ALA A 120 7.08 -9.60 10.81
N TYR A 121 6.48 -9.19 11.93
CA TYR A 121 7.21 -8.89 13.16
C TYR A 121 7.80 -10.13 13.83
N ARG A 122 7.07 -11.26 13.84
CA ARG A 122 7.63 -12.54 14.30
C ARG A 122 8.83 -12.96 13.45
N SER A 123 8.74 -12.80 12.13
CA SER A 123 9.82 -13.14 11.19
C SER A 123 11.07 -12.31 11.44
N ALA A 124 10.89 -11.00 11.64
CA ALA A 124 11.98 -10.10 11.99
C ALA A 124 12.62 -10.45 13.34
N ALA A 125 11.83 -10.82 14.35
CA ALA A 125 12.32 -11.18 15.67
C ALA A 125 13.04 -12.54 15.70
N SER A 126 12.52 -13.54 14.98
CA SER A 126 13.07 -14.89 14.96
C SER A 126 14.21 -15.08 13.96
N GLY A 127 14.32 -14.19 12.96
CA GLY A 127 15.24 -14.31 11.84
C GLY A 127 14.90 -15.46 10.90
N LYS A 128 13.67 -15.98 10.95
CA LYS A 128 13.21 -17.15 10.18
C LYS A 128 11.95 -16.82 9.40
N LEU A 129 11.69 -17.61 8.36
CA LEU A 129 10.41 -17.56 7.66
C LEU A 129 9.29 -17.96 8.61
N GLU A 130 8.40 -17.02 8.89
CA GLU A 130 7.15 -17.25 9.62
C GLU A 130 5.98 -17.44 8.67
N LYS A 131 4.94 -18.12 9.15
CA LYS A 131 3.69 -18.36 8.42
C LYS A 131 2.50 -17.82 9.20
N ARG A 132 1.41 -17.55 8.49
CA ARG A 132 0.09 -17.33 9.08
C ARG A 132 -0.42 -18.65 9.67
#